data_AF-A0A0P9KIM9-F1
#
_entry.id   AF-A0A0P9KIM9-F1
#
_cell.length_a   1.000
_cell.length_b   1.000
_cell.length_c   1.000
_cell.angle_alpha   90.00
_cell.angle_beta   90.00
_cell.angle_gamma   90.00
#
_symmetry.space_group_name_H-M   'P 1'
#
loop_
_entity.id
_entity.type
_entity.pdbx_description
1 polymer ?
#
loop_
_entity_poly.entity_id
_entity_poly.type
_entity_poly.pdbx_seq_one_letter_code
_entity_poly.pdbx_strand_id
1 'polypeptide(L)'
;MTFEVFITALLGSITGAIGMSIVVFLCRTWITERLKQSISHEYALKLEEWKQAEQVRIKSEAVASLLAEWMSFPDEQKTLNKLTFEAYLWLPTEILQLLTKTLAHDPTAPNAREILSKVRQHLLKDSSLKASDIIIFKQESERRAFSARLSAATGFEAFRAASATGMKGVRGRGGSKPANPKDPG
;
A
#
# COMPACT_ATOMS: atom_id res chain seq x y z
N MET A 1 62.59 -64.94 -18.65
CA MET A 1 62.49 -63.93 -17.56
C MET A 1 62.26 -62.51 -18.05
N THR A 2 62.67 -62.11 -19.26
CA THR A 2 62.50 -60.74 -19.77
C THR A 2 61.07 -60.39 -20.21
N PHE A 3 60.30 -61.35 -20.73
CA PHE A 3 58.92 -61.12 -21.19
C PHE A 3 57.92 -60.89 -20.05
N GLU A 4 58.06 -61.62 -18.94
CA GLU A 4 57.16 -61.45 -17.78
C GLU A 4 57.35 -60.09 -17.09
N VAL A 5 58.60 -59.63 -16.95
CA VAL A 5 58.91 -58.30 -16.41
C VAL A 5 58.28 -57.20 -17.27
N PHE A 6 58.29 -57.36 -18.60
CA PHE A 6 57.67 -56.42 -19.54
C PHE A 6 56.13 -56.39 -19.40
N ILE A 7 55.47 -57.55 -19.33
CA ILE A 7 54.02 -57.65 -19.13
C ILE A 7 53.60 -57.04 -17.78
N THR A 8 54.34 -57.30 -16.69
CA THR A 8 54.05 -56.73 -15.37
C THR A 8 54.26 -55.20 -15.32
N ALA A 9 55.25 -54.66 -16.03
CA ALA A 9 55.47 -53.21 -16.12
C ALA A 9 54.37 -52.50 -16.92
N LEU A 10 53.85 -53.15 -17.97
CA LEU A 10 52.78 -52.63 -18.82
C LEU A 10 51.42 -52.65 -18.09
N LEU A 11 51.12 -53.75 -17.38
CA LEU A 11 49.93 -53.86 -16.51
C LEU A 11 49.99 -52.88 -15.33
N GLY A 12 51.16 -52.69 -14.71
CA GLY A 12 51.36 -51.70 -13.65
C GLY A 12 51.09 -50.26 -14.12
N SER A 13 51.53 -49.92 -15.34
CA SER A 13 51.31 -48.60 -15.94
C SER A 13 49.84 -48.33 -16.30
N ILE A 14 49.12 -49.35 -16.81
CA ILE A 14 47.68 -49.24 -17.13
C ILE A 14 46.86 -49.01 -15.84
N THR A 15 47.18 -49.75 -14.78
CA THR A 15 46.47 -49.63 -13.49
C THR A 15 46.69 -48.26 -12.85
N GLY A 16 47.92 -47.71 -12.96
CA GLY A 16 48.23 -46.35 -12.52
C GLY A 16 47.47 -45.27 -13.30
N ALA A 17 47.34 -45.43 -14.63
CA ALA A 17 46.62 -44.48 -15.48
C ALA A 17 45.10 -44.44 -15.17
N ILE A 18 44.49 -45.60 -14.90
CA ILE A 18 43.07 -45.69 -14.51
C ILE A 18 42.86 -45.05 -13.12
N GLY A 19 43.73 -45.36 -12.15
CA GLY A 19 43.68 -44.75 -10.82
C GLY A 19 43.79 -43.23 -10.87
N MET A 20 44.74 -42.70 -11.66
CA MET A 20 44.91 -41.27 -11.85
C MET A 20 43.68 -40.61 -12.51
N SER A 21 43.05 -41.29 -13.47
CA SER A 21 41.83 -40.80 -14.13
C SER A 21 40.65 -40.69 -13.15
N ILE A 22 40.50 -41.64 -12.24
CA ILE A 22 39.48 -41.61 -11.19
C ILE A 22 39.74 -40.44 -10.22
N VAL A 23 40.99 -40.24 -9.80
CA VAL A 23 41.37 -39.12 -8.92
C VAL A 23 41.08 -37.78 -9.59
N VAL A 24 41.46 -37.60 -10.86
CA VAL A 24 41.17 -36.37 -11.62
C VAL A 24 39.66 -36.16 -11.77
N PHE A 25 38.89 -37.22 -12.02
CA PHE A 25 37.43 -37.15 -12.11
C PHE A 25 36.79 -36.73 -10.78
N LEU A 26 37.23 -37.30 -9.66
CA LEU A 26 36.74 -36.94 -8.33
C LEU A 26 37.11 -35.50 -7.97
N CYS A 27 38.35 -35.08 -8.21
CA CYS A 27 38.78 -33.69 -8.00
C CYS A 27 37.96 -32.72 -8.85
N ARG A 28 37.76 -33.03 -10.14
CA ARG A 28 36.94 -32.20 -11.03
C ARG A 28 35.51 -32.08 -10.50
N THR A 29 34.87 -33.19 -10.16
CA THR A 29 33.50 -33.22 -9.65
C THR A 29 33.38 -32.46 -8.32
N TRP A 30 34.33 -32.66 -7.41
CA TRP A 30 34.36 -31.96 -6.11
C TRP A 30 34.53 -30.45 -6.27
N ILE A 31 35.47 -30.01 -7.12
CA ILE A 31 35.69 -28.58 -7.40
C ILE A 31 34.45 -27.97 -8.06
N THR A 32 33.87 -28.63 -9.06
CA THR A 32 32.67 -28.11 -9.75
C THR A 32 31.47 -27.99 -8.81
N GLU A 33 31.28 -28.96 -7.92
CA GLU A 33 30.16 -28.93 -6.98
C GLU A 33 30.34 -27.83 -5.94
N ARG A 34 31.57 -27.63 -5.43
CA ARG A 34 31.87 -26.55 -4.49
C ARG A 34 31.71 -25.15 -5.10
N LEU A 35 32.17 -24.96 -6.34
CA LEU A 35 31.96 -23.71 -7.09
C LEU A 35 30.49 -23.47 -7.39
N LYS A 36 29.76 -24.51 -7.81
CA LYS A 36 28.32 -24.40 -8.05
C LYS A 36 27.58 -24.03 -6.76
N GLN A 37 27.98 -24.61 -5.62
CA GLN A 37 27.40 -24.30 -4.32
C GLN A 37 27.65 -22.84 -3.93
N SER A 38 28.87 -22.32 -4.07
CA SER A 38 29.17 -20.92 -3.74
C SER A 38 28.39 -19.94 -4.63
N ILE A 39 28.36 -20.22 -5.93
CA ILE A 39 27.61 -19.40 -6.91
C ILE A 39 26.11 -19.46 -6.61
N SER A 40 25.56 -20.65 -6.34
CA SER A 40 24.13 -20.81 -6.03
C SER A 40 23.73 -20.05 -4.78
N HIS A 41 24.61 -20.01 -3.77
CA HIS A 41 24.37 -19.25 -2.55
C HIS A 41 24.34 -17.74 -2.83
N GLU A 42 25.29 -17.22 -3.60
CA GLU A 42 25.27 -15.81 -4.00
C GLU A 42 24.02 -15.44 -4.79
N TYR A 43 23.57 -16.29 -5.72
CA TYR A 43 22.33 -16.05 -6.45
C TYR A 43 21.10 -16.12 -5.54
N ALA A 44 21.07 -17.02 -4.55
CA ALA A 44 19.99 -17.08 -3.58
C ALA A 44 19.92 -15.80 -2.75
N LEU A 45 21.06 -15.28 -2.27
CA LEU A 45 21.13 -14.01 -1.54
C LEU A 45 20.65 -12.84 -2.41
N LYS A 46 21.15 -12.72 -3.64
CA LYS A 46 20.71 -11.67 -4.58
C LYS A 46 19.21 -11.75 -4.87
N LEU A 47 18.67 -12.96 -4.97
CA LEU A 47 17.24 -13.16 -5.17
C LEU A 47 16.42 -12.73 -3.96
N GLU A 48 16.89 -13.01 -2.74
CA GLU A 48 16.26 -12.56 -1.50
C GLU A 48 16.30 -11.04 -1.38
N GLU A 49 17.44 -10.40 -1.67
CA GLU A 49 17.57 -8.95 -1.69
C GLU A 49 16.61 -8.30 -2.71
N TRP A 50 16.52 -8.85 -3.92
CA TRP A 50 15.61 -8.35 -4.95
C TRP A 50 14.14 -8.49 -4.52
N LYS A 51 13.77 -9.63 -3.94
CA LYS A 51 12.41 -9.84 -3.40
C LYS A 51 12.11 -8.85 -2.28
N GLN A 52 13.06 -8.58 -1.39
CA GLN A 52 12.88 -7.60 -0.32
C GLN A 52 12.69 -6.18 -0.89
N ALA A 53 13.51 -5.78 -1.86
CA ALA A 53 13.39 -4.48 -2.52
C ALA A 53 12.02 -4.31 -3.20
N GLU A 54 11.54 -5.34 -3.89
CA GLU A 54 10.22 -5.32 -4.53
C GLU A 54 9.08 -5.25 -3.51
N GLN A 55 9.18 -5.98 -2.40
CA GLN A 55 8.22 -5.90 -1.30
C GLN A 55 8.18 -4.50 -0.68
N VAL A 56 9.33 -3.85 -0.50
CA VAL A 56 9.41 -2.47 -0.02
C VAL A 56 8.73 -1.52 -1.00
N ARG A 57 8.93 -1.69 -2.31
CA ARG A 57 8.30 -0.87 -3.35
C ARG A 57 6.78 -0.95 -3.29
N ILE A 58 6.23 -2.16 -3.30
CA ILE A 58 4.77 -2.41 -3.27
C ILE A 58 4.16 -1.86 -1.98
N LYS A 59 4.78 -2.12 -0.83
CA LYS A 59 4.30 -1.63 0.47
C LYS A 59 4.34 -0.11 0.58
N SER A 60 5.38 0.51 0.03
CA SER A 60 5.51 1.96 -0.02
C SER A 60 4.43 2.58 -0.91
N GLU A 61 4.15 1.97 -2.06
CA GLU A 61 3.09 2.39 -2.98
C GLU A 61 1.71 2.33 -2.30
N ALA A 62 1.41 1.26 -1.56
CA ALA A 62 0.15 1.12 -0.83
C ALA A 62 -0.06 2.25 0.20
N VAL A 63 0.97 2.57 1.01
CA VAL A 63 0.88 3.66 2.01
C VAL A 63 0.79 5.03 1.36
N ALA A 64 1.57 5.27 0.31
CA ALA A 64 1.52 6.53 -0.43
C ALA A 64 0.13 6.74 -1.05
N SER A 65 -0.43 5.69 -1.65
CA SER A 65 -1.77 5.70 -2.24
C SER A 65 -2.85 5.93 -1.18
N LEU A 66 -2.75 5.27 -0.02
CA LEU A 66 -3.66 5.46 1.10
C LEU A 66 -3.70 6.92 1.57
N LEU A 67 -2.53 7.51 1.82
CA LEU A 67 -2.44 8.88 2.31
C LEU A 67 -2.83 9.90 1.25
N ALA A 68 -2.52 9.65 -0.02
CA ALA A 68 -2.95 10.50 -1.13
C ALA A 68 -4.47 10.50 -1.26
N GLU A 69 -5.09 9.32 -1.24
CA GLU A 69 -6.54 9.16 -1.35
C GLU A 69 -7.26 9.74 -0.13
N TRP A 70 -6.72 9.54 1.08
CA TRP A 70 -7.29 10.14 2.28
C TRP A 70 -7.25 11.68 2.23
N MET A 71 -6.17 12.27 1.71
CA MET A 71 -6.05 13.73 1.57
C MET A 71 -6.89 14.32 0.44
N SER A 72 -7.26 13.53 -0.57
CA SER A 72 -8.01 14.02 -1.74
C SER A 72 -9.50 14.24 -1.47
N PHE A 73 -9.99 13.92 -0.27
CA PHE A 73 -11.42 13.84 0.10
C PHE A 73 -12.17 12.92 -0.87
N PRO A 74 -12.00 11.59 -0.70
CA PRO A 74 -12.43 10.64 -1.71
C PRO A 74 -13.96 10.46 -1.67
N ASP A 75 -14.56 10.43 -2.86
CA ASP A 75 -15.97 10.07 -3.01
C ASP A 75 -16.17 8.55 -2.85
N GLU A 76 -15.14 7.74 -3.15
CA GLU A 76 -15.20 6.28 -3.12
C GLU A 76 -14.56 5.67 -1.86
N GLN A 77 -15.39 5.43 -0.84
CA GLN A 77 -14.96 4.84 0.43
C GLN A 77 -14.39 3.41 0.29
N LYS A 78 -14.80 2.67 -0.74
CA LYS A 78 -14.34 1.29 -0.98
C LYS A 78 -12.82 1.23 -1.18
N THR A 79 -12.28 2.19 -1.92
CA THR A 79 -10.85 2.27 -2.24
C THR A 79 -10.05 2.58 -0.98
N LEU A 80 -10.52 3.53 -0.16
CA LEU A 80 -9.90 3.88 1.10
C LEU A 80 -9.90 2.71 2.10
N ASN A 81 -11.03 1.99 2.21
CA ASN A 81 -11.13 0.81 3.07
C ASN A 81 -10.19 -0.31 2.62
N LYS A 82 -10.09 -0.58 1.31
CA LYS A 82 -9.16 -1.57 0.76
C LYS A 82 -7.71 -1.24 1.15
N LEU A 83 -7.27 -0.01 0.90
CA LEU A 83 -5.90 0.44 1.19
C LEU A 83 -5.61 0.43 2.71
N THR A 84 -6.61 0.79 3.52
CA THR A 84 -6.52 0.72 4.97
C THR A 84 -6.32 -0.73 5.41
N PHE A 85 -7.18 -1.65 4.98
CA PHE A 85 -7.05 -3.07 5.36
C PHE A 85 -5.74 -3.68 4.91
N GLU A 86 -5.25 -3.32 3.72
CA GLU A 86 -3.93 -3.74 3.25
C GLU A 86 -2.83 -3.29 4.20
N ALA A 87 -2.81 -2.01 4.61
CA ALA A 87 -1.84 -1.51 5.57
C ALA A 87 -1.90 -2.24 6.92
N TYR A 88 -3.10 -2.58 7.42
CA TYR A 88 -3.29 -3.31 8.68
C TYR A 88 -2.67 -4.71 8.70
N LEU A 89 -2.48 -5.36 7.55
CA LEU A 89 -1.98 -6.73 7.50
C LEU A 89 -0.46 -6.84 7.69
N TRP A 90 0.30 -5.83 7.28
CA TRP A 90 1.76 -5.93 7.24
C TRP A 90 2.48 -4.82 8.01
N LEU A 91 1.80 -3.73 8.37
CA LEU A 91 2.40 -2.63 9.10
C LEU A 91 2.50 -2.98 10.59
N PRO A 92 3.62 -2.64 11.27
CA PRO A 92 3.77 -2.91 12.70
C PRO A 92 2.79 -2.05 13.52
N THR A 93 2.39 -2.59 14.67
CA THR A 93 1.31 -2.04 15.51
C THR A 93 1.59 -0.61 15.97
N GLU A 94 2.85 -0.27 16.25
CA GLU A 94 3.23 1.07 16.71
C GLU A 94 2.96 2.14 15.65
N ILE A 95 3.24 1.83 14.38
CA ILE A 95 2.98 2.76 13.27
C ILE A 95 1.49 2.77 12.94
N LEU A 96 0.83 1.62 13.03
CA LEU A 96 -0.59 1.48 12.77
C LEU A 96 -1.44 2.32 13.71
N GLN A 97 -1.15 2.32 15.01
CA GLN A 97 -1.87 3.15 15.99
C GLN A 97 -1.76 4.65 15.66
N LEU A 98 -0.58 5.09 15.21
CA LEU A 98 -0.36 6.47 14.80
C LEU A 98 -1.11 6.80 13.51
N LEU A 99 -1.05 5.89 12.53
CA LEU A 99 -1.79 6.02 11.28
C LEU A 99 -3.29 6.13 11.55
N THR A 100 -3.86 5.26 12.37
CA THR A 100 -5.29 5.28 12.71
C THR A 100 -5.70 6.56 13.39
N LYS A 101 -4.90 7.08 14.32
CA LYS A 101 -5.16 8.39 14.96
C LYS A 101 -5.20 9.51 13.92
N THR A 102 -4.25 9.52 12.97
CA THR A 102 -4.22 10.53 11.91
C THR A 102 -5.40 10.39 10.96
N LEU A 103 -5.75 9.17 10.54
CA LEU A 103 -6.90 8.91 9.67
C LEU A 103 -8.23 9.27 10.34
N ALA A 104 -8.33 9.12 11.66
CA ALA A 104 -9.50 9.47 12.47
C ALA A 104 -9.57 10.95 12.89
N HIS A 105 -8.62 11.78 12.47
CA HIS A 105 -8.51 13.19 12.89
C HIS A 105 -8.47 13.40 14.41
N ASP A 106 -7.76 12.53 15.14
CA ASP A 106 -7.54 12.70 16.58
C ASP A 106 -6.69 13.96 16.84
N PRO A 107 -7.02 14.82 17.84
CA PRO A 107 -6.24 16.01 18.17
C PRO A 107 -4.79 15.71 18.59
N THR A 108 -4.50 14.49 19.04
CA THR A 108 -3.16 14.01 19.40
C THR A 108 -2.41 13.36 18.23
N ALA A 109 -3.00 13.36 17.03
CA ALA A 109 -2.45 12.66 15.88
C ALA A 109 -1.18 13.32 15.34
N PRO A 110 -0.17 12.50 14.95
CA PRO A 110 0.99 13.02 14.24
C PRO A 110 0.62 13.51 12.84
N ASN A 111 1.47 14.36 12.29
CA ASN A 111 1.30 14.82 10.92
C ASN A 111 1.51 13.65 9.93
N ALA A 112 0.80 13.67 8.79
CA ALA A 112 0.99 12.67 7.74
C ALA A 112 2.46 12.55 7.27
N ARG A 113 3.22 13.65 7.29
CA ARG A 113 4.66 13.64 7.00
C ARG A 113 5.45 12.79 8.01
N GLU A 114 5.11 12.88 9.28
CA GLU A 114 5.76 12.11 10.34
C GLU A 114 5.46 10.62 10.19
N ILE A 115 4.23 10.26 9.78
CA ILE A 115 3.88 8.87 9.48
C ILE A 115 4.70 8.36 8.30
N LEU A 116 4.78 9.10 7.19
CA LEU A 116 5.60 8.71 6.04
C LEU A 116 7.07 8.52 6.41
N SER A 117 7.61 9.40 7.27
CA SER A 117 8.97 9.26 7.78
C SER A 117 9.14 7.97 8.62
N LYS A 118 8.19 7.66 9.52
CA LYS A 118 8.22 6.42 10.32
C LYS A 118 8.08 5.15 9.48
N VAL A 119 7.19 5.16 8.48
CA VAL A 119 7.03 4.04 7.54
C VAL A 119 8.30 3.84 6.73
N ARG A 120 8.90 4.93 6.21
CA ARG A 120 10.19 4.89 5.50
C ARG A 120 11.28 4.30 6.38
N GLN A 121 11.37 4.73 7.63
CA GLN A 121 12.35 4.21 8.59
C GLN A 121 12.14 2.71 8.83
N HIS A 122 10.90 2.24 8.93
CA HIS A 122 10.60 0.83 9.09
C HIS A 122 10.97 -0.01 7.86
N LEU A 123 10.64 0.46 6.66
CA LEU A 123 10.85 -0.27 5.41
C LEU A 123 12.32 -0.26 4.95
N LEU A 124 12.99 0.89 5.03
CA LEU A 124 14.36 1.08 4.53
C LEU A 124 15.43 0.98 5.62
N LYS A 125 15.04 0.90 6.90
CA LYS A 125 15.95 0.95 8.06
C LYS A 125 16.86 2.19 8.04
N ASP A 126 16.40 3.27 7.40
CA ASP A 126 17.14 4.52 7.22
C ASP A 126 16.36 5.71 7.79
N SER A 127 17.05 6.51 8.59
CA SER A 127 16.52 7.73 9.25
C SER A 127 17.20 9.02 8.77
N SER A 128 17.87 9.00 7.61
CA SER A 128 18.55 10.18 7.06
C SER A 128 17.63 11.35 6.71
N LEU A 129 16.41 11.07 6.24
CA LEU A 129 15.45 12.08 5.76
C LEU A 129 14.47 12.51 6.85
N LYS A 130 14.32 13.82 7.07
CA LYS A 130 13.41 14.36 8.08
C LYS A 130 11.99 14.47 7.51
N ALA A 131 10.99 14.43 8.39
CA ALA A 131 9.59 14.62 8.02
C ALA A 131 9.34 15.99 7.35
N SER A 132 10.11 17.02 7.67
CA SER A 132 10.02 18.36 7.06
C SER A 132 10.29 18.35 5.55
N ASP A 133 11.13 17.42 5.09
CA ASP A 133 11.64 17.39 3.72
C ASP A 133 10.61 16.77 2.75
N ILE A 134 9.55 16.15 3.30
CA ILE A 134 8.46 15.55 2.54
C ILE A 134 7.50 16.65 2.10
N ILE A 135 7.33 16.79 0.79
CA ILE A 135 6.42 17.76 0.17
C ILE A 135 5.05 17.12 0.01
N ILE A 136 4.00 17.84 0.44
CA ILE A 136 2.60 17.45 0.27
C ILE A 136 1.86 18.63 -0.34
N PHE A 137 1.25 18.40 -1.51
CA PHE A 137 0.43 19.40 -2.20
C PHE A 137 -1.01 19.33 -1.68
N LYS A 138 -1.58 20.49 -1.30
CA LYS A 138 -2.95 20.58 -0.73
C LYS A 138 -3.91 21.42 -1.57
N GLN A 139 -3.44 21.99 -2.68
CA GLN A 139 -4.17 22.97 -3.48
C GLN A 139 -5.54 22.44 -3.96
N GLU A 140 -5.57 21.20 -4.46
CA GLU A 140 -6.79 20.61 -5.01
C GLU A 140 -7.80 20.22 -3.92
N SER A 141 -7.33 19.58 -2.85
CA SER A 141 -8.15 19.20 -1.70
C SER A 141 -8.80 20.43 -1.05
N GLU A 142 -8.05 21.53 -0.91
CA GLU A 142 -8.57 22.79 -0.38
C GLU A 142 -9.61 23.40 -1.31
N ARG A 143 -9.37 23.38 -2.63
CA ARG A 143 -10.35 23.86 -3.63
C ARG A 143 -11.65 23.06 -3.58
N ARG A 144 -11.58 21.72 -3.50
CA ARG A 144 -12.76 20.85 -3.43
C ARG A 144 -13.55 21.07 -2.14
N ALA A 145 -12.86 21.12 -0.99
CA ALA A 145 -13.47 21.41 0.30
C ALA A 145 -14.16 22.78 0.31
N PHE A 146 -13.52 23.78 -0.29
CA PHE A 146 -14.11 25.11 -0.44
C PHE A 146 -15.35 25.11 -1.35
N SER A 147 -15.29 24.44 -2.51
CA SER A 147 -16.46 24.34 -3.40
C SER A 147 -17.63 23.61 -2.76
N ALA A 148 -17.37 22.55 -1.97
CA ALA A 148 -18.41 21.81 -1.25
C ALA A 148 -19.08 22.67 -0.16
N ARG A 149 -18.31 23.52 0.52
CA ARG A 149 -18.85 24.48 1.49
C ARG A 149 -19.71 25.54 0.81
N LEU A 150 -19.28 26.06 -0.34
CA LEU A 150 -20.05 27.03 -1.11
C LEU A 150 -21.37 26.44 -1.61
N SER A 151 -21.36 25.23 -2.18
CA SER A 151 -22.59 24.58 -2.67
C SER A 151 -23.56 24.26 -1.53
N ALA A 152 -23.06 23.84 -0.35
CA ALA A 152 -23.90 23.64 0.83
C ALA A 152 -24.55 24.94 1.32
N ALA A 153 -23.82 26.06 1.31
CA ALA A 153 -24.34 27.36 1.70
C ALA A 153 -25.41 27.88 0.73
N THR A 154 -25.18 27.78 -0.58
CA THR A 154 -26.15 28.24 -1.59
C THR A 154 -27.41 27.38 -1.63
N GLY A 155 -27.29 26.06 -1.46
CA GLY A 155 -28.43 25.15 -1.34
C GLY A 155 -29.32 25.48 -0.13
N PHE A 156 -28.72 25.89 0.99
CA PHE A 156 -29.46 26.29 2.18
C PHE A 156 -30.23 27.61 1.99
N GLU A 157 -29.65 28.59 1.30
CA GLU A 157 -30.35 29.84 0.98
C GLU A 157 -31.51 29.63 0.00
N ALA A 158 -31.32 28.80 -1.03
CA ALA A 158 -32.39 28.45 -1.97
C ALA A 158 -33.56 27.73 -1.27
N PHE A 159 -33.27 26.81 -0.35
CA PHE A 159 -34.29 26.15 0.46
C PHE A 159 -35.07 27.14 1.34
N ARG A 160 -34.36 28.07 2.00
CA ARG A 160 -34.97 29.11 2.85
C ARG A 160 -35.84 30.10 2.06
N ALA A 161 -35.42 30.47 0.85
CA ALA A 161 -36.20 31.31 -0.05
C ALA A 161 -37.46 30.61 -0.57
N ALA A 162 -37.36 29.32 -0.91
CA ALA A 162 -38.51 28.51 -1.33
C ALA A 162 -39.52 28.29 -0.19
N SER A 163 -39.06 28.01 1.03
CA SER A 163 -39.93 27.84 2.19
C SER A 163 -40.65 29.14 2.59
N ALA A 164 -39.98 30.29 2.47
CA ALA A 164 -40.58 31.60 2.73
C ALA A 164 -41.69 31.95 1.72
N THR A 165 -41.57 31.46 0.48
CA THR A 165 -42.56 31.71 -0.58
C THR A 165 -43.78 30.77 -0.45
N GLY A 166 -43.60 29.55 0.06
CA GLY A 166 -44.66 28.56 0.27
C GLY A 166 -45.62 28.84 1.45
N MET A 167 -45.24 29.67 2.42
CA MET A 167 -46.09 29.97 3.60
C MET A 167 -47.12 31.10 3.38
N LYS A 168 -47.14 31.76 2.22
CA LYS A 168 -47.99 32.94 1.98
C LYS A 168 -49.40 32.64 1.43
N GLY A 169 -49.86 31.38 1.47
CA GLY A 169 -51.04 30.91 0.73
C GLY A 169 -52.21 30.29 1.52
N VAL A 170 -52.17 30.17 2.85
CA VAL A 170 -53.29 29.58 3.63
C VAL A 170 -53.83 30.60 4.63
N ARG A 171 -54.58 31.59 4.14
CA ARG A 171 -55.42 32.46 4.99
C ARG A 171 -56.87 32.20 4.59
N GLY A 172 -57.63 31.65 5.53
CA GLY A 172 -58.95 31.05 5.34
C GLY A 172 -59.96 31.95 4.64
N ARG A 173 -60.67 31.37 3.66
CA ARG A 173 -61.85 31.94 3.02
C ARG A 173 -63.08 31.35 3.70
N GLY A 174 -63.86 32.22 4.34
CA GLY A 174 -65.05 31.86 5.12
C GLY A 174 -66.08 31.09 4.30
N GLY A 175 -66.59 30.01 4.89
CA GLY A 175 -67.76 29.29 4.41
C GLY A 175 -69.03 29.90 4.97
N SER A 176 -69.70 30.74 4.18
CA SER A 176 -71.11 31.08 4.36
C SER A 176 -71.97 29.87 3.96
N LYS A 177 -72.80 29.40 4.90
CA LYS A 177 -73.80 28.34 4.72
C LYS A 177 -74.91 28.82 3.76
N PRO A 178 -75.33 28.06 2.74
CA PRO A 178 -76.48 28.47 1.92
C PRO A 178 -77.79 28.26 2.70
N ALA A 179 -78.65 29.28 2.65
CA ALA A 179 -79.99 29.26 3.23
C ALA A 179 -80.93 28.37 2.42
N ASN A 180 -81.73 27.57 3.13
CA ASN A 180 -82.73 26.65 2.61
C ASN A 180 -84.05 27.40 2.32
N PRO A 181 -84.65 27.30 1.12
CA PRO A 181 -85.89 28.00 0.82
C PRO A 181 -87.10 27.05 0.95
N LYS A 182 -87.63 26.86 2.16
CA LYS A 182 -88.99 26.37 2.42
C LYS A 182 -89.43 26.79 3.82
N ASP A 183 -90.21 27.87 3.94
CA ASP A 183 -91.65 27.80 4.23
C ASP A 183 -92.26 29.20 4.48
N PRO A 184 -93.54 29.40 4.13
CA PRO A 184 -94.26 30.67 4.27
C PRO A 184 -94.98 30.77 5.62
N GLY A 185 -95.11 31.98 6.16
CA GLY A 185 -95.87 32.28 7.39
C GLY A 185 -95.52 33.64 7.97
#